data_AF-A0A9Q4KW29-F1
#
_entry.id   AF-A0A9Q4KW29-F1
#
_cell.length_a   1.000
_cell.length_b   1.000
_cell.length_c   1.000
_cell.angle_alpha   90.00
_cell.angle_beta   90.00
_cell.angle_gamma   90.00
#
_symmetry.space_group_name_H-M   'P 1'
#
loop_
_entity.id
_entity.type
_entity.pdbx_description
1 polymer ?
#
loop_
_entity_poly.entity_id
_entity_poly.type
_entity_poly.pdbx_seq_one_letter_code
_entity_poly.pdbx_strand_id
1 'polypeptide(L)' 'MTADSVFKSRSLKQIYDEIREVYLSDNRPWIIGFSGGKDSTCMTQLIWHAVSDLPKEKRQKKIYIISSDTLVESPKIVE' A
#
# COMPACT_ATOMS: atom_id res chain seq x y z
N MET A 1 -11.06 23.16 -10.57
CA MET A 1 -10.73 22.03 -11.45
C MET A 1 -10.78 20.77 -10.60
N THR A 2 -11.82 19.95 -10.73
CA THR A 2 -11.88 18.65 -10.04
C THR A 2 -11.06 17.66 -10.85
N ALA A 3 -10.06 17.04 -10.23
CA ALA A 3 -9.30 15.97 -10.86
C ALA A 3 -10.26 14.86 -11.29
N ASP A 4 -10.13 14.39 -12.53
CA ASP A 4 -10.90 13.25 -13.02
C ASP A 4 -10.53 11.98 -12.23
N SER A 5 -11.54 11.17 -11.92
CA SER A 5 -11.33 9.91 -11.21
C SER A 5 -10.43 8.97 -11.99
N VAL A 6 -9.41 8.40 -11.33
CA VAL A 6 -8.52 7.37 -11.90
C VAL A 6 -9.28 6.17 -12.45
N PHE A 7 -10.47 5.89 -11.90
CA PHE A 7 -11.30 4.77 -12.33
C PHE A 7 -11.97 4.98 -13.70
N LYS A 8 -11.88 6.18 -14.29
CA LYS A 8 -12.30 6.42 -15.68
C LYS A 8 -11.30 5.82 -16.68
N SER A 9 -10.04 5.68 -16.32
CA SER A 9 -8.96 5.21 -17.22
C SER A 9 -8.38 3.86 -16.81
N ARG A 10 -8.48 3.48 -15.52
CA ARG A 10 -7.88 2.25 -15.00
C ARG A 10 -8.83 1.53 -14.06
N SER A 11 -8.92 0.21 -14.21
CA SER A 11 -9.60 -0.66 -13.24
C SER A 11 -8.73 -0.93 -12.01
N LEU A 12 -9.36 -1.27 -10.88
CA LEU A 12 -8.63 -1.68 -9.67
C LEU A 12 -7.74 -2.90 -9.92
N LYS A 13 -8.19 -3.85 -10.76
CA LYS A 13 -7.38 -5.00 -11.17
C LYS A 13 -6.07 -4.58 -11.84
N GLN A 14 -6.12 -3.62 -12.77
CA GLN A 14 -4.92 -3.13 -13.45
C GLN A 14 -3.95 -2.44 -12.49
N ILE A 15 -4.46 -1.78 -11.45
CA ILE A 15 -3.64 -1.17 -10.40
C ILE A 15 -2.95 -2.27 -9.58
N TYR A 16 -3.68 -3.31 -9.18
CA TYR A 16 -3.10 -4.45 -8.47
C TYR A 16 -2.06 -5.21 -9.30
N ASP A 17 -2.31 -5.39 -10.59
CA ASP A 17 -1.37 -6.07 -11.49
C ASP A 17 -0.07 -5.27 -11.62
N GLU A 18 -0.13 -3.94 -11.73
CA GLU A 18 1.06 -3.07 -11.72
C GLU A 18 1.82 -3.17 -10.38
N ILE A 19 1.12 -3.13 -9.25
CA ILE A 19 1.76 -3.30 -7.93
C ILE A 19 2.49 -4.64 -7.85
N ARG A 20 1.89 -5.73 -8.35
CA ARG A 20 2.52 -7.07 -8.38
C ARG A 20 3.75 -7.10 -9.29
N GLU A 21 3.68 -6.46 -10.45
CA GLU A 21 4.82 -6.35 -11.37
C GLU A 21 6.02 -5.68 -10.68
N VAL A 22 5.80 -4.53 -10.05
CA VAL A 22 6.86 -3.82 -9.32
C VAL A 22 7.31 -4.60 -8.08
N TYR A 23 6.40 -5.30 -7.39
CA TYR A 23 6.75 -6.15 -6.26
C TYR A 23 7.66 -7.32 -6.67
N LEU A 24 7.45 -7.91 -7.84
CA LEU A 24 8.22 -9.06 -8.35
C LEU A 24 9.48 -8.67 -9.14
N SER A 25 9.66 -7.40 -9.50
CA SER A 25 10.77 -6.96 -10.37
C SER A 25 12.15 -7.02 -9.72
N ASP A 26 12.22 -7.01 -8.39
CA ASP A 26 13.46 -7.15 -7.62
C ASP A 26 13.20 -7.74 -6.22
N ASN A 27 14.25 -7.83 -5.40
CA ASN A 27 14.18 -8.33 -4.02
C ASN A 27 14.46 -7.25 -2.97
N ARG A 28 14.45 -5.96 -3.33
CA ARG A 28 14.70 -4.89 -2.35
C ARG A 28 13.50 -4.79 -1.40
N PRO A 29 13.73 -4.70 -0.08
CA PRO A 29 12.63 -4.56 0.87
C PRO A 29 11.88 -3.25 0.60
N TRP A 30 10.55 -3.29 0.74
CA TRP A 30 9.73 -2.10 0.68
C TRP A 30 9.56 -1.51 2.07
N ILE A 31 9.57 -0.18 2.14
CA ILE A 31 9.29 0.58 3.36
C ILE A 31 8.07 1.45 3.06
N ILE A 32 7.03 1.28 3.85
CA ILE A 32 5.78 2.05 3.76
C ILE A 32 5.72 2.95 4.98
N GLY A 33 5.79 4.27 4.77
CA GLY A 33 5.47 5.24 5.81
C GLY A 33 3.96 5.25 6.07
N PHE A 34 3.55 4.94 7.30
CA PHE A 34 2.15 4.86 7.70
C PHE A 34 1.85 5.91 8.77
N SER A 35 0.89 6.78 8.48
CA SER A 35 0.49 7.90 9.35
C SER A 35 -0.90 7.74 9.96
N GLY A 36 -1.60 6.63 9.71
CA GLY A 36 -3.02 6.49 10.06
C GLY A 36 -3.98 7.35 9.23
N GLY A 37 -3.47 8.23 8.36
CA GLY A 37 -4.29 9.05 7.47
C GLY A 37 -4.89 8.28 6.29
N LYS A 38 -5.82 8.92 5.59
CA LYS A 38 -6.54 8.32 4.45
C LYS A 38 -5.62 7.79 3.33
N ASP A 39 -4.57 8.54 3.01
CA ASP A 39 -3.72 8.24 1.85
C ASP A 39 -2.76 7.08 2.16
N SER A 40 -2.13 7.11 3.34
CA SER A 40 -1.24 6.05 3.79
C SER A 40 -2.00 4.75 4.09
N THR A 41 -3.24 4.86 4.60
CA THR A 41 -4.15 3.71 4.75
C THR A 41 -4.54 3.13 3.40
N CYS A 42 -4.99 3.96 2.46
CA CYS A 42 -5.35 3.52 1.11
C CYS A 42 -4.18 2.83 0.41
N MET A 43 -2.98 3.43 0.44
CA MET A 43 -1.77 2.85 -0.14
C MET A 43 -1.42 1.50 0.49
N THR A 44 -1.47 1.40 1.82
CA THR A 44 -1.19 0.14 2.53
C THR A 44 -2.20 -0.94 2.16
N GLN A 45 -3.48 -0.60 2.08
CA GLN A 45 -4.53 -1.53 1.66
C GLN A 45 -4.33 -2.01 0.21
N LEU A 46 -4.01 -1.11 -0.72
CA LEU A 46 -3.75 -1.47 -2.12
C LEU A 46 -2.59 -2.47 -2.24
N ILE A 47 -1.50 -2.22 -1.53
CA ILE A 47 -0.34 -3.12 -1.50
C ILE A 47 -0.71 -4.46 -0.88
N TRP A 48 -1.40 -4.45 0.27
CA TRP A 48 -1.84 -5.67 0.96
C TRP A 48 -2.68 -6.56 0.05
N HIS A 49 -3.73 -6.01 -0.57
CA HIS A 49 -4.62 -6.77 -1.45
C HIS A 49 -3.91 -7.27 -2.71
N ALA A 50 -3.06 -6.44 -3.33
CA ALA A 50 -2.30 -6.86 -4.51
C ALA A 50 -1.37 -8.04 -4.19
N VAL A 51 -0.63 -7.98 -3.09
CA VAL A 51 0.37 -8.99 -2.71
C VAL A 51 -0.27 -10.23 -2.09
N SER A 52 -1.38 -10.10 -1.35
CA SER A 52 -2.06 -11.23 -0.70
C SER A 52 -2.59 -12.27 -1.69
N ASP A 53 -2.90 -11.85 -2.91
CA ASP A 53 -3.42 -12.69 -3.99
C ASP A 53 -2.33 -13.46 -4.75
N LEU A 54 -1.05 -13.10 -4.60
CA LEU A 54 0.04 -13.84 -5.22
C LEU A 54 0.17 -15.25 -4.61
N PRO A 55 0.70 -16.27 -5.31
CA PRO A 55 1.06 -17.54 -4.68
C PRO A 55 2.04 -17.32 -3.50
N LYS A 56 1.93 -18.11 -2.42
CA LYS A 56 2.74 -17.92 -1.18
C LYS A 56 4.23 -17.92 -1.48
N GLU A 57 4.65 -18.74 -2.43
CA GLU A 57 6.03 -18.94 -2.86
C GLU A 57 6.63 -17.66 -3.46
N LYS A 58 5.79 -16.78 -4.02
CA LYS A 58 6.19 -15.49 -4.60
C LYS A 58 6.18 -14.34 -3.60
N ARG A 59 5.68 -14.54 -2.37
CA ARG A 59 5.56 -13.49 -1.34
C ARG A 59 6.81 -13.39 -0.45
N GLN A 60 8.00 -13.31 -1.06
CA GLN A 60 9.27 -13.36 -0.32
C GLN A 60 9.88 -11.98 0.00
N LYS A 61 9.54 -10.95 -0.79
CA LYS A 61 10.03 -9.59 -0.56
C LYS A 61 9.45 -9.04 0.74
N LYS A 62 10.32 -8.58 1.63
CA LYS A 62 9.92 -8.00 2.91
C LYS A 62 9.26 -6.64 2.69
N ILE A 63 8.15 -6.41 3.37
CA ILE A 63 7.46 -5.12 3.43
C ILE A 63 7.47 -4.68 4.89
N TYR A 64 8.10 -3.54 5.17
CA TYR A 64 8.10 -2.90 6.48
C TYR A 64 7.10 -1.76 6.48
N ILE A 65 6.20 -1.74 7.46
CA ILE A 65 5.30 -0.61 7.70
C ILE A 65 5.89 0.14 8.90
N ILE A 66 6.28 1.39 8.67
CA ILE A 66 6.89 2.25 9.68
C ILE A 66 5.93 3.40 9.95
N SER A 67 5.53 3.54 11.22
CA SER A 67 4.77 4.69 11.69
C SER A 67 5.61 5.44 12.70
N SER A 68 5.52 6.77 12.68
CA SER A 68 6.14 7.62 13.69
C SER A 68 5.07 8.03 14.68
N ASP A 69 5.23 7.64 15.95
CA ASP A 69 4.42 8.17 17.02
C ASP A 69 4.93 9.57 17.38
N THR A 70 4.14 10.58 17.03
CA THR A 70 4.46 11.99 17.29
C THR A 70 3.94 12.47 18.65
N LEU A 71 3.22 11.62 19.41
CA LEU A 71 2.47 11.96 20.63
C LEU A 71 1.41 13.06 20.45
N VAL A 72 1.12 13.48 19.22
CA VAL A 72 0.07 14.47 18.86
C VAL A 72 -1.00 13.89 17.93
N GLU A 73 -0.93 12.59 17.65
CA GLU A 73 -1.94 11.85 16.90
C GLU A 73 -3.30 11.91 17.63
N SER A 74 -4.40 11.87 16.87
CA SER A 74 -5.74 11.85 17.49
C SER A 74 -5.90 10.64 18.43
N PRO A 75 -6.55 10.78 19.61
CA PRO A 75 -6.56 9.76 20.66
C PRO A 75 -7.00 8.36 20.20
N LYS A 76 -7.82 8.28 19.14
CA LYS A 76 -8.32 7.02 18.57
C LYS A 76 -7.25 6.16 17.85
N ILE A 77 -6.03 6.66 17.65
CA ILE A 77 -4.94 5.93 16.99
C ILE A 77 -4.01 5.26 18.01
N VAL A 78 -4.10 5.65 19.29
CA VAL A 78 -3.14 5.28 20.35
C VAL A 78 -3.61 4.05 21.18
N GLU A 79 -4.87 3.63 21.04
CA GLU A 79 -5.43 2.41 21.70
C GLU A 79 -5.66 1.25 20.73
#